data_AF-A0A924SU56-F1
#
_entry.id   AF-A0A924SU56-F1
#
_cell.length_a   1.000
_cell.length_b   1.000
_cell.length_c   1.000
_cell.angle_alpha   90.00
_cell.angle_beta   90.00
_cell.angle_gamma   90.00
#
_symmetry.space_group_name_H-M   'P 1'
#
loop_
_entity.id
_entity.type
_entity.pdbx_description
1 polymer ?
#
loop_
_entity_poly.entity_id
_entity_poly.type
_entity_poly.pdbx_seq_one_letter_code
_entity_poly.pdbx_strand_id
1 'polypeptide(L)' 'NAKQIFIIGGGEIYRQSMAIADTIYITRVHAVLDGDTYFPEIPEREWALDTNTDFVADEKHAYAYSFQVWKKK' A
#
# COMPACT_ATOMS: atom_id res chain seq x y z
N ASN A 1 16.47 17.55 -11.06
CA ASN A 1 15.81 16.25 -11.26
C ASN A 1 15.35 15.68 -9.93
N ALA A 2 14.11 15.21 -9.85
CA ALA A 2 13.61 14.49 -8.68
C ALA A 2 14.21 13.08 -8.65
N LYS A 3 14.59 12.60 -7.46
CA LYS A 3 15.15 11.24 -7.29
C LYS A 3 14.06 10.16 -7.24
N GLN A 4 12.85 10.52 -6.80
CA GLN A 4 11.68 9.63 -6.71
C GLN A 4 10.41 10.45 -6.94
N ILE A 5 9.40 9.81 -7.52
CA ILE A 5 8.06 10.36 -7.73
C ILE A 5 7.08 9.49 -6.95
N PHE A 6 6.19 10.12 -6.19
CA PHE A 6 5.17 9.42 -5.40
C PHE A 6 3.79 9.65 -6.00
N ILE A 7 3.04 8.57 -6.14
CA ILE A 7 1.66 8.57 -6.59
C ILE A 7 0.80 8.32 -5.36
N ILE A 8 -0.11 9.25 -5.05
CA ILE A 8 -0.88 9.25 -3.80
C ILE A 8 -2.39 9.01 -4.01
N GLY A 9 -2.75 8.47 -5.18
CA GLY A 9 -4.11 8.02 -5.48
C GLY A 9 -5.01 9.04 -6.19
N GLY A 10 -6.34 8.84 -6.24
CA GLY A 10 -7.13 7.75 -5.63
C GLY A 10 -7.11 6.42 -6.41
N GLY A 11 -8.12 5.55 -6.19
CA GLY A 11 -8.16 4.17 -6.70
C GLY A 11 -7.91 4.01 -8.21
N GLU A 12 -8.43 4.91 -9.03
CA GLU A 12 -8.21 4.89 -10.49
C GLU A 12 -6.76 5.24 -10.87
N ILE A 13 -6.19 6.24 -10.22
CA ILE A 13 -4.78 6.63 -10.42
C ILE A 13 -3.86 5.49 -10.00
N TYR A 14 -4.17 4.81 -8.89
CA TYR A 14 -3.43 3.62 -8.48
C TYR A 14 -3.47 2.53 -9.55
N ARG A 15 -4.66 2.18 -10.06
CA ARG A 15 -4.81 1.17 -11.13
C ARG A 15 -3.95 1.47 -12.36
N GLN A 16 -3.97 2.70 -12.85
CA GLN A 16 -3.17 3.10 -14.01
C GLN A 16 -1.66 3.10 -13.71
N SER A 17 -1.28 3.39 -12.47
CA SER A 17 0.12 3.49 -12.06
C SER A 17 0.80 2.16 -11.77
N MET A 18 0.06 1.08 -11.47
CA MET A 18 0.64 -0.23 -11.11
C MET A 18 1.65 -0.74 -12.15
N ALA A 19 1.42 -0.46 -13.43
CA ALA A 19 2.29 -0.90 -14.51
C ALA A 19 3.67 -0.19 -14.51
N ILE A 20 3.72 1.07 -14.06
CA ILE A 20 4.93 1.92 -14.11
C ILE A 20 5.60 2.10 -12.74
N ALA A 21 4.96 1.68 -11.65
CA ALA A 21 5.52 1.78 -10.31
C ALA A 21 6.64 0.76 -10.10
N ASP A 22 7.70 1.18 -9.40
CA ASP A 22 8.81 0.31 -8.98
C ASP A 22 8.65 -0.19 -7.54
N THR A 23 7.90 0.54 -6.71
CA THR A 23 7.76 0.27 -5.27
C THR A 23 6.38 0.72 -4.79
N ILE A 24 5.74 -0.10 -3.97
CA ILE A 24 4.50 0.26 -3.26
C ILE A 24 4.84 0.46 -1.80
N TYR A 25 4.59 1.66 -1.29
CA TYR A 25 4.56 1.97 0.13
C TYR A 25 3.10 1.98 0.56
N ILE A 26 2.70 1.07 1.45
CA ILE A 26 1.31 0.96 1.89
C ILE A 26 1.21 0.78 3.39
N THR A 27 0.25 1.48 4.00
CA THR A 27 -0.19 1.22 5.37
C THR A 27 -1.38 0.28 5.31
N ARG A 28 -1.21 -0.95 5.76
CA ARG A 28 -2.28 -1.94 5.86
C ARG A 28 -2.95 -1.80 7.21
N VAL A 29 -4.12 -1.19 7.26
CA VAL A 29 -4.95 -1.13 8.47
C VAL A 29 -5.68 -2.46 8.64
N HIS A 30 -5.55 -3.10 9.80
CA HIS A 30 -6.15 -4.40 10.11
C HIS A 30 -7.59 -4.22 10.60
N ALA A 31 -8.44 -3.70 9.73
CA ALA A 31 -9.86 -3.48 9.97
C ALA A 31 -10.66 -3.88 8.73
N VAL A 32 -11.92 -4.29 8.95
CA VAL A 32 -12.89 -4.51 7.88
C VAL A 32 -13.89 -3.35 7.93
N LEU A 33 -13.92 -2.56 6.87
CA LEU A 33 -14.71 -1.34 6.76
C LEU A 33 -15.48 -1.37 5.44
N ASP A 34 -16.67 -0.79 5.44
CA ASP A 34 -17.42 -0.56 4.20
C ASP A 34 -16.79 0.58 3.40
N GLY A 35 -16.75 0.43 2.08
CA GLY A 35 -16.19 1.41 1.16
C GLY A 35 -16.60 1.12 -0.28
N ASP A 36 -16.52 2.13 -1.13
CA ASP A 36 -16.86 2.06 -2.56
C ASP A 36 -15.62 2.06 -3.48
N THR A 37 -14.45 2.27 -2.90
CA THR A 37 -13.18 2.44 -3.60
C THR A 37 -12.10 1.58 -2.96
N TYR A 38 -11.38 0.84 -3.80
CA TYR A 38 -10.36 -0.11 -3.36
C TYR A 38 -9.01 0.16 -4.03
N PHE A 39 -7.94 -0.11 -3.29
CA PHE A 39 -6.60 -0.22 -3.86
C PHE A 39 -6.57 -1.43 -4.82
N PRO A 40 -5.86 -1.35 -5.97
CA PRO A 40 -5.74 -2.50 -6.88
C PRO A 40 -5.11 -3.71 -6.18
N GLU A 41 -5.43 -4.91 -6.66
CA GLU A 41 -4.77 -6.13 -6.19
C GLU A 41 -3.25 -6.02 -6.42
N ILE A 42 -2.46 -6.53 -5.48
CA ILE A 42 -1.00 -6.61 -5.59
C ILE A 42 -0.66 -8.06 -5.98
N PRO A 43 -0.52 -8.37 -7.28
CA PRO A 43 -0.33 -9.74 -7.71
C PRO A 43 1.06 -10.26 -7.32
N GLU A 44 1.12 -11.32 -6.52
CA GLU A 44 2.37 -11.93 -6.04
C GLU A 44 3.28 -12.43 -7.16
N ARG A 45 2.75 -12.61 -8.38
CA ARG A 45 3.57 -12.95 -9.56
C ARG A 45 4.46 -11.79 -10.03
N GLU A 46 4.06 -10.54 -9.77
CA GLU A 46 4.80 -9.32 -10.17
C GLU A 46 5.45 -8.59 -8.99
N TRP A 47 4.96 -8.83 -7.76
CA TRP A 47 5.39 -8.10 -6.58
C TRP A 47 5.87 -9.04 -5.48
N ALA A 48 6.84 -8.60 -4.69
CA ALA A 48 7.32 -9.26 -3.49
C ALA A 48 7.24 -8.31 -2.30
N LEU A 49 6.77 -8.82 -1.16
CA LEU A 49 6.83 -8.09 0.11
C LEU A 49 8.27 -8.03 0.58
N ASP A 50 8.83 -6.81 0.66
CA ASP A 50 10.22 -6.55 1.04
C ASP A 50 10.33 -6.31 2.55
N THR A 51 9.48 -5.45 3.10
CA THR A 51 9.42 -5.19 4.55
C THR A 51 7.99 -5.12 5.04
N ASN A 52 7.78 -5.56 6.28
CA ASN A 52 6.53 -5.47 7.02
C ASN A 52 6.83 -5.17 8.49
N THR A 53 6.32 -4.06 8.99
CA THR A 53 6.47 -3.66 10.40
C THR A 53 5.09 -3.47 11.01
N ASP A 54 4.78 -4.26 12.03
CA ASP A 54 3.46 -4.31 12.67
C ASP A 54 3.36 -3.37 13.88
N PHE A 55 2.18 -2.80 14.07
CA PHE A 55 1.83 -1.93 15.19
C PHE A 55 0.48 -2.36 15.77
N VAL A 56 0.43 -2.53 17.08
CA VAL A 56 -0.80 -2.83 17.80
C VAL A 56 -1.66 -1.57 17.95
N ALA A 57 -2.98 -1.76 18.10
CA ALA A 57 -3.87 -0.66 18.44
C ALA A 57 -3.50 -0.09 19.83
N ASP A 58 -3.65 1.22 20.00
CA ASP A 58 -3.40 1.93 21.24
C ASP A 58 -4.38 3.11 21.41
N GLU A 59 -4.20 3.92 22.45
CA GLU A 59 -5.07 5.09 22.71
C GLU A 59 -5.08 6.11 21.56
N LYS A 60 -4.06 6.12 20.70
CA LYS A 60 -3.93 7.04 19.56
C LYS A 60 -4.39 6.42 18.25
N HIS A 61 -4.40 5.09 18.13
CA HIS A 61 -4.73 4.35 16.92
C HIS A 61 -5.79 3.29 17.21
N ALA A 62 -7.01 3.54 16.72
CA ALA A 62 -8.17 2.67 16.96
C ALA A 62 -8.02 1.24 16.37
N TYR A 63 -7.13 1.06 15.39
CA TYR A 63 -6.89 -0.21 14.73
C TYR A 63 -5.39 -0.51 14.69
N ALA A 64 -5.06 -1.80 14.78
CA ALA A 64 -3.72 -2.27 14.46
C ALA A 64 -3.43 -2.01 12.98
N TYR A 65 -2.18 -1.77 12.63
CA TYR A 65 -1.77 -1.55 11.24
C TYR A 65 -0.35 -2.03 11.01
N SER A 66 0.01 -2.20 9.74
CA SER A 66 1.39 -2.51 9.33
C SER A 66 1.88 -1.52 8.29
N PHE A 67 3.13 -1.08 8.39
CA PHE A 67 3.83 -0.46 7.27
C PHE A 67 4.45 -1.55 6.41
N GLN A 68 4.07 -1.57 5.14
CA GLN A 68 4.54 -2.53 4.15
C GLN A 68 5.24 -1.83 3.00
N VAL A 69 6.36 -2.41 2.57
CA VAL A 69 7.03 -2.05 1.31
C VAL A 69 6.99 -3.26 0.40
N TRP A 70 6.43 -3.08 -0.79
CA TRP A 70 6.46 -4.08 -1.84
C TRP A 70 7.36 -3.61 -2.97
N LYS A 71 8.15 -4.54 -3.51
CA LYS A 71 9.04 -4.31 -4.63
C LYS A 71 8.56 -5.10 -5.84
N LYS A 72 8.64 -4.48 -7.01
CA LYS A 72 8.41 -5.19 -8.27
C LYS A 72 9.52 -6.22 -8.46
N LYS A 73 9.15 -7.42 -8.89
CA LYS A 73 10.07 -8.54 -9.18
C LYS A 73 10.87 -8.31 -10.45
#